data_AF-A0A964G1K7-F1
#
_entry.id   AF-A0A964G1K7-F1
#
_cell.length_a   1.000
_cell.length_b   1.000
_cell.length_c   1.000
_cell.angle_alpha   90.00
_cell.angle_beta   90.00
_cell.angle_gamma   90.00
#
_symmetry.space_group_name_H-M   'P 1'
#
loop_
_entity.id
_entity.type
_entity.pdbx_description
1 polymer ?
#
loop_
_entity_poly.entity_id
_entity_poly.type
_entity_poly.pdbx_seq_one_letter_code
_entity_poly.pdbx_strand_id
1 'polypeptide(L)'
;MRDWNALKERYLRDELPIRLGNLASNLARIKSRCQNSANGELVEGLLQESKIFIEWTALDAEVEIAAELVELQVQLACWQYCWARIWEDAEQRMMVAQETKIWSEKVLNMSGLLALN
;
A
#
# COMPACT_ATOMS: atom_id res chain seq x y z
N MET A 1 16.26 -13.22 -3.60
CA MET A 1 14.89 -13.33 -3.07
C MET A 1 14.80 -12.39 -1.87
N ARG A 2 13.77 -11.56 -1.75
CA ARG A 2 13.62 -10.65 -0.60
C ARG A 2 13.45 -11.47 0.68
N ASP A 3 14.17 -11.13 1.74
CA ASP A 3 14.01 -11.77 3.04
C ASP A 3 12.77 -11.20 3.75
N TRP A 4 11.65 -11.92 3.62
CA TRP A 4 10.38 -11.52 4.20
C TRP A 4 10.35 -11.65 5.72
N ASN A 5 11.15 -12.55 6.31
CA ASN A 5 11.20 -12.73 7.76
C ASN A 5 11.91 -11.54 8.41
N ALA A 6 13.08 -11.16 7.89
CA ALA A 6 13.80 -9.98 8.36
C ALA A 6 12.97 -8.69 8.19
N LEU A 7 12.24 -8.57 7.07
CA LEU A 7 11.33 -7.44 6.85
C LEU A 7 10.19 -7.42 7.87
N LYS A 8 9.56 -8.57 8.14
CA LYS A 8 8.48 -8.70 9.13
C LYS A 8 8.96 -8.31 10.52
N GLU A 9 10.11 -8.85 10.96
CA GLU A 9 10.69 -8.56 12.27
C GLU A 9 11.00 -7.06 12.43
N ARG A 10 11.54 -6.41 11.40
CA ARG A 10 11.78 -4.96 11.44
C ARG A 10 10.46 -4.20 11.49
N TYR A 11 9.52 -4.53 10.61
CA TYR A 11 8.26 -3.80 10.46
C TYR A 11 7.40 -3.85 11.73
N LEU A 12 7.35 -5.01 12.41
CA LEU A 12 6.58 -5.19 13.63
C LEU A 12 7.20 -4.55 14.88
N ARG A 13 8.42 -4.00 14.80
CA ARG A 13 9.01 -3.19 15.89
C ARG A 13 8.43 -1.77 15.92
N ASP A 14 7.88 -1.31 14.81
CA ASP A 14 7.29 0.02 14.70
C ASP A 14 5.90 0.03 15.36
N GLU A 15 5.58 1.10 16.07
CA GLU A 15 4.24 1.31 16.63
C GLU A 15 3.18 1.41 15.51
N LEU A 16 1.92 1.12 15.83
CA LEU A 16 0.83 1.10 14.85
C LEU A 16 0.75 2.39 13.99
N PRO A 17 0.84 3.62 14.55
CA PRO A 17 0.91 4.85 13.75
C PRO A 17 2.02 4.85 12.69
N ILE A 18 3.21 4.36 13.05
CA ILE A 18 4.36 4.32 12.16
C ILE A 18 4.18 3.25 11.07
N ARG A 19 3.64 2.08 11.41
CA ARG A 19 3.30 1.03 10.44
C ARG A 19 2.28 1.50 9.41
N LEU A 20 1.23 2.18 9.84
CA LEU A 20 0.24 2.83 8.96
C LEU A 20 0.89 3.91 8.08
N GLY A 21 1.75 4.77 8.65
CA GLY A 21 2.52 5.75 7.88
C GLY A 21 3.43 5.12 6.82
N ASN A 22 4.08 4.01 7.14
CA ASN A 22 4.90 3.24 6.20
C ASN A 22 4.05 2.64 5.07
N LEU A 23 2.86 2.13 5.37
CA LEU A 23 1.90 1.65 4.37
C LEU A 23 1.45 2.80 3.45
N ALA A 24 1.08 3.96 4.02
CA ALA A 24 0.75 5.16 3.25
C ALA A 24 1.91 5.57 2.32
N SER A 25 3.14 5.55 2.82
CA SER A 25 4.33 5.84 2.02
C SER A 25 4.48 4.90 0.81
N ASN A 26 4.19 3.60 0.97
CA ASN A 26 4.17 2.66 -0.15
C ASN A 26 3.10 2.98 -1.20
N LEU A 27 1.90 3.36 -0.77
CA LEU A 27 0.83 3.79 -1.67
C LEU A 27 1.20 5.06 -2.45
N ALA A 28 1.81 6.04 -1.77
CA ALA A 28 2.35 7.25 -2.42
C ALA A 28 3.44 6.91 -3.45
N ARG A 29 4.31 5.94 -3.13
CA ARG A 29 5.33 5.44 -4.06
C ARG A 29 4.69 4.81 -5.30
N ILE A 30 3.64 4.00 -5.16
CA ILE A 30 2.90 3.43 -6.30
C ILE A 30 2.43 4.56 -7.22
N LYS A 31 1.72 5.56 -6.68
CA LYS A 31 1.26 6.73 -7.45
C LYS A 31 2.39 7.40 -8.23
N SER A 32 3.54 7.63 -7.59
CA SER A 32 4.68 8.31 -8.23
C SER A 32 5.29 7.47 -9.36
N ARG A 33 5.25 6.13 -9.24
CA ARG A 33 5.96 5.22 -10.14
C ARG A 33 5.11 4.80 -11.33
N CYS A 34 3.78 4.83 -11.22
CA CYS A 34 2.85 4.62 -12.34
C CYS A 34 3.04 5.60 -13.51
N GLN A 35 3.68 6.74 -13.28
CA GLN A 35 3.94 7.76 -14.31
C GLN A 35 5.03 7.36 -15.31
N ASN A 36 5.87 6.37 -14.98
CA ASN A 36 6.95 5.91 -15.85
C ASN A 36 6.72 4.43 -16.20
N SER A 37 6.54 4.14 -17.48
CA SER A 37 6.21 2.82 -18.02
C SER A 37 7.28 1.75 -17.76
N ALA A 38 8.52 2.14 -17.45
CA ALA A 38 9.60 1.22 -17.08
C ALA A 38 9.45 0.64 -15.66
N ASN A 39 8.52 1.15 -14.84
CA ASN A 39 8.39 0.75 -13.43
C ASN A 39 7.39 -0.39 -13.18
N GLY A 40 6.98 -1.16 -14.18
CA GLY A 40 5.88 -2.12 -14.04
C GLY A 40 6.10 -3.15 -12.94
N GLU A 41 7.26 -3.81 -12.99
CA GLU A 41 7.66 -4.78 -11.96
C GLU A 41 7.83 -4.13 -10.58
N LEU A 42 8.34 -2.89 -10.54
CA LEU A 42 8.53 -2.16 -9.29
C LEU A 42 7.17 -1.85 -8.63
N VAL A 43 6.19 -1.38 -9.40
CA VAL A 43 4.86 -1.07 -8.89
C VAL A 43 4.16 -2.36 -8.46
N GLU A 44 4.26 -3.45 -9.23
CA GLU A 44 3.72 -4.74 -8.83
C GLU A 44 4.31 -5.24 -7.50
N GLY A 45 5.62 -5.07 -7.32
CA GLY A 45 6.29 -5.38 -6.06
C GLY A 45 5.79 -4.54 -4.89
N LEU A 46 5.46 -3.26 -5.12
CA LEU A 46 4.86 -2.40 -4.10
C LEU A 46 3.41 -2.81 -3.77
N LEU A 47 2.62 -3.27 -4.75
CA LEU A 47 1.28 -3.81 -4.50
C LEU A 47 1.37 -5.03 -3.58
N GLN A 48 2.28 -5.97 -3.88
CA GLN A 48 2.50 -7.15 -3.05
C GLN A 48 3.00 -6.79 -1.64
N GLU A 49 3.97 -5.89 -1.53
CA GLU A 49 4.49 -5.44 -0.23
C GLU A 49 3.41 -4.76 0.61
N SER A 50 2.57 -3.92 0.00
CA SER A 50 1.49 -3.21 0.69
C SER A 50 0.44 -4.18 1.25
N LYS A 51 0.07 -5.25 0.52
CA LYS A 51 -0.83 -6.29 1.04
C LYS A 51 -0.25 -7.01 2.26
N ILE A 52 1.05 -7.32 2.25
CA ILE A 52 1.71 -7.98 3.38
C ILE A 52 1.75 -7.05 4.60
N PHE A 53 2.04 -5.75 4.38
CA PHE A 53 2.00 -4.76 5.45
C PHE A 53 0.60 -4.61 6.06
N ILE A 54 -0.45 -4.70 5.24
CA ILE A 54 -1.83 -4.75 5.73
C ILE A 54 -2.05 -5.95 6.65
N GLU A 55 -1.68 -7.17 6.23
CA GLU A 55 -1.85 -8.38 7.06
C GLU A 55 -1.18 -8.24 8.43
N TRP A 56 0.01 -7.63 8.46
CA TRP A 56 0.76 -7.43 9.70
C TRP A 56 0.24 -6.29 10.56
N THR A 57 -0.36 -5.27 9.95
CA THR A 57 -0.85 -4.07 10.64
C THR A 57 -2.26 -4.28 11.20
N ALA A 58 -3.13 -4.93 10.42
CA ALA A 58 -4.54 -5.13 10.78
C ALA A 58 -4.73 -5.98 12.04
N LEU A 59 -3.75 -6.84 12.39
CA LEU A 59 -3.78 -7.65 13.61
C LEU A 59 -3.80 -6.83 14.90
N ASP A 60 -3.18 -5.64 14.88
CA ASP A 60 -3.06 -4.77 16.04
C ASP A 60 -3.93 -3.51 15.93
N ALA A 61 -4.71 -3.38 14.85
CA ALA A 61 -5.54 -2.21 14.59
C ALA A 61 -6.93 -2.35 15.24
N GLU A 62 -7.55 -1.22 15.58
CA GLU A 62 -8.96 -1.17 15.94
C GLU A 62 -9.83 -1.69 14.80
N VAL A 63 -11.01 -2.24 15.12
CA VAL A 63 -11.84 -2.98 14.15
C VAL A 63 -12.24 -2.12 12.95
N GLU A 64 -12.46 -0.82 13.16
CA GLU A 64 -12.78 0.15 12.12
C GLU A 64 -11.60 0.33 11.16
N ILE A 65 -10.38 0.48 11.68
CA ILE A 65 -9.16 0.59 10.86
C ILE A 65 -8.88 -0.74 10.15
N ALA A 66 -9.04 -1.88 10.84
CA ALA A 66 -8.82 -3.20 10.25
C ALA A 66 -9.76 -3.44 9.06
N ALA A 67 -11.04 -3.05 9.17
CA ALA A 67 -12.00 -3.15 8.07
C ALA A 67 -11.56 -2.33 6.85
N GLU A 68 -11.13 -1.09 7.05
CA GLU A 68 -10.60 -0.22 6.00
C GLU A 68 -9.35 -0.78 5.32
N LEU A 69 -8.46 -1.39 6.11
CA LEU A 69 -7.28 -2.06 5.57
C LEU A 69 -7.65 -3.29 4.73
N VAL A 70 -8.67 -4.05 5.13
CA VAL A 70 -9.16 -5.19 4.34
C VAL A 70 -9.73 -4.73 2.99
N GLU A 71 -10.52 -3.65 2.96
CA GLU A 71 -11.02 -3.08 1.71
C GLU A 71 -9.87 -2.67 0.77
N LEU A 72 -8.86 -1.98 1.32
CA LEU A 72 -7.66 -1.66 0.56
C LEU A 72 -6.94 -2.92 0.06
N GLN A 73 -6.82 -3.97 0.89
CA GLN A 73 -6.14 -5.20 0.49
C GLN A 73 -6.84 -5.89 -0.68
N VAL A 74 -8.18 -5.90 -0.68
CA VAL A 74 -8.99 -6.43 -1.79
C VAL A 74 -8.73 -5.63 -3.06
N GLN A 75 -8.73 -4.29 -2.99
CA GLN A 75 -8.46 -3.44 -4.15
C GLN A 75 -7.05 -3.70 -4.71
N LEU A 76 -6.03 -3.78 -3.85
CA LEU A 76 -4.66 -4.09 -4.24
C LEU A 76 -4.55 -5.48 -4.90
N ALA A 77 -5.27 -6.48 -4.38
CA ALA A 77 -5.29 -7.83 -4.94
C ALA A 77 -5.96 -7.86 -6.32
N CYS A 78 -7.07 -7.14 -6.49
CA CYS A 78 -7.77 -7.00 -7.78
C CYS A 78 -6.87 -6.36 -8.85
N TRP A 79 -6.15 -5.29 -8.50
CA TRP A 79 -5.19 -4.67 -9.40
C TRP A 79 -4.04 -5.61 -9.76
N GLN A 80 -3.47 -6.29 -8.77
CA GLN A 80 -2.37 -7.22 -9.04
C GLN A 80 -2.81 -8.39 -9.93
N TYR A 81 -4.02 -8.92 -9.71
CA TYR A 81 -4.59 -9.97 -10.57
C TYR A 81 -4.73 -9.51 -12.03
N CYS A 82 -5.11 -8.25 -12.25
CA CYS A 82 -5.25 -7.66 -13.59
C CYS A 82 -3.97 -6.96 -14.09
N TRP A 83 -2.82 -7.14 -13.43
CA TRP A 83 -1.71 -6.20 -13.53
C TRP A 83 -1.15 -6.03 -14.93
N ALA A 84 -0.90 -7.13 -15.64
CA ALA A 84 -0.38 -7.08 -17.01
C ALA A 84 -1.27 -6.22 -17.93
N ARG A 85 -2.60 -6.39 -17.83
CA ARG A 85 -3.57 -5.60 -18.59
C ARG A 85 -3.59 -4.13 -18.16
N ILE A 86 -3.62 -3.89 -16.85
CA ILE A 86 -3.59 -2.52 -16.30
C ILE A 86 -2.32 -1.80 -16.74
N TRP A 87 -1.16 -2.47 -16.73
CA TRP A 87 0.12 -1.84 -17.01
C TRP A 87 0.29 -1.48 -18.49
N GLU A 88 -0.30 -2.23 -19.41
CA GLU A 88 -0.26 -1.89 -20.84
C GLU A 88 -1.18 -0.71 -21.18
N ASP A 89 -2.23 -0.49 -20.40
CA ASP A 89 -3.22 0.58 -20.60
C ASP A 89 -2.87 1.85 -19.79
N ALA A 90 -2.51 2.93 -20.49
CA ALA A 90 -2.12 4.18 -19.84
C ALA A 90 -3.23 4.83 -18.99
N GLU A 91 -4.49 4.68 -19.39
CA GLU A 91 -5.62 5.22 -18.64
C GLU A 91 -5.83 4.43 -17.36
N GLN A 92 -5.84 3.09 -17.44
CA GLN A 92 -5.97 2.22 -16.26
C GLN A 92 -4.80 2.40 -15.29
N ARG A 93 -3.56 2.50 -15.78
CA ARG A 93 -2.40 2.84 -14.93
C ARG A 93 -2.61 4.14 -14.17
N MET A 94 -3.22 5.13 -14.81
CA MET A 94 -3.44 6.44 -14.19
C MET A 94 -4.60 6.43 -13.20
N MET A 95 -5.63 5.62 -13.43
CA MET A 95 -6.65 5.33 -12.44
C MET A 95 -6.05 4.71 -11.17
N VAL A 96 -5.20 3.68 -11.30
CA VAL A 96 -4.49 3.08 -10.14
C VAL A 96 -3.66 4.13 -9.40
N ALA A 97 -2.96 5.02 -10.12
CA ALA A 97 -2.17 6.07 -9.50
C ALA A 97 -3.04 7.07 -8.69
N GLN A 98 -4.22 7.41 -9.20
CA GLN A 98 -5.14 8.31 -8.52
C GLN A 98 -5.81 7.65 -7.31
N GLU A 99 -6.25 6.40 -7.43
CA GLU A 99 -6.84 5.66 -6.32
C GLU A 99 -5.83 5.37 -5.21
N THR A 100 -4.58 5.02 -5.54
CA THR A 100 -3.52 4.84 -4.54
C THR A 100 -3.14 6.14 -3.83
N LYS A 101 -3.29 7.31 -4.48
CA LYS A 101 -3.18 8.60 -3.80
C LYS A 101 -4.25 8.76 -2.71
N ILE A 102 -5.51 8.49 -3.05
CA ILE A 102 -6.64 8.60 -2.11
C ILE A 102 -6.43 7.66 -0.93
N TRP A 103 -6.04 6.41 -1.20
CA TRP A 103 -5.73 5.44 -0.16
C TRP A 103 -4.52 5.86 0.69
N SER A 104 -3.47 6.41 0.07
CA SER A 104 -2.32 6.94 0.81
C SER A 104 -2.74 8.02 1.81
N GLU A 105 -3.56 8.97 1.38
CA GLU A 105 -4.06 10.05 2.24
C GLU A 105 -4.96 9.50 3.36
N LYS A 106 -5.85 8.56 3.03
CA LYS A 106 -6.73 7.91 4.00
C LYS A 106 -5.95 7.13 5.06
N VAL A 107 -4.98 6.30 4.66
CA VAL A 107 -4.14 5.52 5.57
C VAL A 107 -3.27 6.41 6.44
N LEU A 108 -2.74 7.51 5.89
CA LEU A 108 -1.99 8.48 6.67
C LEU A 108 -2.87 9.21 7.70
N ASN A 109 -4.13 9.51 7.36
CA ASN A 109 -5.08 10.05 8.33
C ASN A 109 -5.38 9.04 9.45
N MET A 110 -5.61 7.77 9.11
CA MET A 110 -5.81 6.69 10.09
C MET A 110 -4.61 6.51 11.03
N SER A 111 -3.40 6.86 10.57
CA SER A 111 -2.19 6.77 11.37
C SER A 111 -2.10 7.82 12.47
N GLY A 112 -2.89 8.90 12.41
CA GLY A 112 -2.84 10.02 13.36
C GLY A 112 -1.55 10.86 13.30
N LEU A 113 -0.60 10.55 12.39
CA LEU A 113 0.70 11.23 12.33
C LEU A 113 0.59 12.69 11.84
N LEU A 114 -0.50 13.04 11.16
CA LEU A 114 -0.76 14.43 10.73
C LEU A 114 -1.29 15.33 11.86
N ALA A 115 -1.83 14.75 12.93
CA ALA A 115 -2.37 15.49 14.07
C ALA A 115 -1.32 15.78 15.15
N LEU A 116 -0.09 15.26 15.00
CA LEU A 116 1.02 15.43 15.94
C LEU A 116 1.95 16.62 15.62
N ASN A 117 1.56 17.49 14.67
CA ASN A 117 2.30 18.70 14.29
C ASN A 117 1.55 19.97 14.67
#